data_AF-A0A7T5UUQ0-F1
#
_entry.id   AF-A0A7T5UUQ0-F1
#
_cell.length_a   1.000
_cell.length_b   1.000
_cell.length_c   1.000
_cell.angle_alpha   90.00
_cell.angle_beta   90.00
_cell.angle_gamma   90.00
#
_symmetry.space_group_name_H-M   'P 1'
#
loop_
_entity.id
_entity.type
_entity.pdbx_description
1 polymer ?
#
loop_
_entity_poly.entity_id
_entity_poly.type
_entity_poly.pdbx_seq_one_letter_code
_entity_poly.pdbx_strand_id
1 'polypeptide(L)'
;MLSSRSFAEDASALLYLFPFLASGVYALVLWVQSGISATLPPEVYLSVTRDPYLFIAGISAVLLGLSLEVRAEAPTNRKGRLETLGNELQAMAVASLFLLILSALYANSLNVSGAASDLLVGRFGLIFPALLVLLSYLVTAKFDFGPLRTRKGLGVVAMLLVPAVLYGVGRRSPAVGAAVALVLGVLGVLLFVGDGLLGRKSEPKAQEK
;
A
#
# COMPACT_ATOMS: atom_id res chain seq x y z
N MET A 1 2.54 -3.17 36.42
CA MET A 1 2.64 -4.18 35.34
C MET A 1 1.63 -3.78 34.27
N LEU A 2 2.11 -3.26 33.13
CA LEU A 2 1.25 -3.04 31.97
C LEU A 2 0.82 -4.41 31.43
N SER A 3 -0.46 -4.57 31.11
CA SER A 3 -0.94 -5.75 30.40
C SER A 3 -0.25 -5.81 29.04
N SER A 4 0.15 -7.00 28.58
CA SER A 4 0.77 -7.16 27.25
C SER A 4 -0.10 -6.60 26.12
N ARG A 5 -1.42 -6.58 26.33
CA ARG A 5 -2.40 -5.98 25.42
C ARG A 5 -2.32 -4.46 25.37
N SER A 6 -2.26 -3.78 26.52
CA SER A 6 -2.18 -2.31 26.55
C SER A 6 -0.87 -1.82 25.95
N PHE A 7 0.23 -2.53 26.20
CA PHE A 7 1.51 -2.23 25.56
C PHE A 7 1.45 -2.37 24.02
N ALA A 8 0.80 -3.42 23.52
CA ALA A 8 0.68 -3.64 22.08
C ALA A 8 -0.17 -2.57 21.38
N GLU A 9 -1.22 -2.09 22.05
CA GLU A 9 -2.10 -1.01 21.57
C GLU A 9 -1.38 0.34 21.55
N ASP A 10 -0.63 0.68 22.60
CA ASP A 10 0.16 1.92 22.63
C ASP A 10 1.26 1.89 21.56
N ALA A 11 1.93 0.74 21.39
CA ALA A 11 2.98 0.57 20.40
C ALA A 11 2.44 0.61 18.96
N SER A 12 1.29 -0.03 18.69
CA SER A 12 0.67 0.01 17.36
C SER A 12 0.21 1.41 17.00
N ALA A 13 -0.38 2.15 17.94
CA ALA A 13 -0.77 3.55 17.74
C ALA A 13 0.42 4.42 17.32
N LEU A 14 1.56 4.29 18.00
CA LEU A 14 2.80 5.00 17.62
C LEU A 14 3.30 4.59 16.22
N LEU A 15 3.22 3.30 15.89
CA LEU A 15 3.62 2.78 14.59
C LEU A 15 2.71 3.27 13.45
N TYR A 16 1.42 3.46 13.72
CA TYR A 16 0.49 4.03 12.75
C TYR A 16 0.70 5.53 12.53
N LEU A 17 1.14 6.26 13.56
CA LEU A 17 1.50 7.68 13.45
C LEU A 17 2.86 7.90 12.77
N PHE A 18 3.75 6.91 12.84
CA PHE A 18 5.10 6.98 12.30
C PHE A 18 5.21 7.54 10.87
N PRO A 19 4.47 7.06 9.84
CA PRO A 19 4.58 7.61 8.48
C PRO A 19 4.33 9.12 8.41
N PHE A 20 3.43 9.64 9.24
CA PHE A 20 3.12 11.07 9.30
C PHE A 20 4.20 11.85 10.05
N LEU A 21 4.62 11.34 11.21
CA LEU A 21 5.65 11.97 12.04
C LEU A 21 7.00 12.01 11.32
N ALA A 22 7.43 10.88 10.74
CA ALA A 22 8.68 10.80 10.00
C ALA A 22 8.70 11.75 8.81
N SER A 23 7.62 11.78 8.02
CA SER A 23 7.50 12.69 6.88
C SER A 23 7.47 14.16 7.31
N GLY A 24 6.72 14.49 8.38
CA GLY A 24 6.62 15.85 8.89
C GLY A 24 7.93 16.37 9.49
N VAL A 25 8.60 15.56 10.31
CA VAL A 25 9.91 15.90 10.88
C VAL A 25 10.95 16.06 9.78
N TYR A 26 10.98 15.14 8.80
CA TYR A 26 11.91 15.26 7.68
C TYR A 26 11.65 16.53 6.84
N ALA A 27 10.39 16.82 6.54
CA ALA A 27 10.01 18.05 5.86
C ALA A 27 10.46 19.31 6.62
N LEU A 28 10.25 19.34 7.95
CA LEU A 28 10.67 20.47 8.79
C LEU A 28 12.19 20.64 8.78
N VAL A 29 12.95 19.54 8.90
CA VAL A 29 14.43 19.59 8.86
C VAL A 29 14.90 20.16 7.52
N LEU A 30 14.37 19.66 6.40
CA LEU A 30 14.71 20.15 5.07
C LEU A 30 14.31 21.62 4.87
N TRP A 31 13.16 22.02 5.40
CA TRP A 31 12.68 23.39 5.30
C TRP A 31 13.58 24.36 6.06
N VAL A 32 13.97 24.01 7.29
CA VAL A 32 14.91 24.80 8.10
C VAL A 32 16.27 24.92 7.37
N GLN A 33 16.77 23.83 6.79
CA GLN A 33 18.02 23.84 6.03
C GLN A 33 17.95 24.67 4.75
N SER A 34 16.78 24.78 4.14
CA SER A 34 16.56 25.56 2.92
C SER A 34 16.39 27.07 3.18
N GLY A 35 16.39 27.48 4.46
CA GLY A 35 16.03 28.82 4.90
C GLY A 35 14.51 28.95 5.07
N ILE A 36 14.07 29.18 6.31
CA ILE A 36 12.65 29.26 6.65
C ILE A 36 11.98 30.36 5.81
N SER A 37 11.03 29.95 4.99
CA SER A 37 10.24 30.79 4.09
C SER A 37 8.77 30.82 4.51
N ALA A 38 7.98 31.77 4.00
CA ALA A 38 6.54 31.86 4.30
C ALA A 38 5.70 30.75 3.65
N THR A 39 6.25 30.10 2.61
CA THR A 39 5.66 28.95 1.91
C THR A 39 6.62 27.77 1.98
N LEU A 40 6.10 26.54 1.97
CA LEU A 40 6.93 25.36 1.85
C LEU A 40 7.61 25.36 0.46
N PRO A 41 8.93 25.17 0.34
CA PRO A 41 9.54 25.04 -0.97
C PRO A 41 9.06 23.76 -1.69
N PRO A 42 8.71 23.81 -2.99
CA PRO A 42 8.37 22.62 -3.80
C PRO A 42 9.40 21.49 -3.67
N GLU A 43 10.67 21.84 -3.57
CA GLU A 43 11.78 20.91 -3.44
C GLU A 43 11.73 20.13 -2.14
N VAL A 44 11.26 20.74 -1.04
CA VAL A 44 11.07 20.05 0.25
C VAL A 44 9.93 19.04 0.12
N TYR A 45 8.80 19.45 -0.46
CA TYR A 45 7.68 18.55 -0.72
C TYR A 45 8.09 17.35 -1.58
N LEU A 46 8.80 17.61 -2.69
CA LEU A 46 9.26 16.57 -3.59
C LEU A 46 10.34 15.68 -2.96
N SER A 47 11.19 16.23 -2.10
CA SER A 47 12.21 15.43 -1.39
C SER A 47 11.57 14.43 -0.44
N VAL A 48 10.53 14.82 0.30
CA VAL A 48 9.81 13.92 1.21
C VAL A 48 9.00 12.88 0.42
N THR A 49 8.23 13.32 -0.58
CA THR A 49 7.31 12.45 -1.31
C THR A 49 8.00 11.51 -2.29
N ARG A 50 9.19 11.85 -2.79
CA ARG A 50 9.97 10.96 -3.66
C ARG A 50 10.95 10.06 -2.92
N ASP A 51 11.08 10.17 -1.60
CA ASP A 51 12.00 9.38 -0.81
C ASP A 51 11.50 7.92 -0.65
N PRO A 52 12.19 6.93 -1.24
CA PRO A 52 11.80 5.54 -1.12
C PRO A 52 12.01 4.97 0.28
N TYR A 53 12.97 5.50 1.05
CA TYR A 53 13.27 5.01 2.39
C TYR A 53 12.19 5.43 3.38
N LEU A 54 11.74 6.68 3.33
CA LEU A 54 10.60 7.14 4.14
C LEU A 54 9.33 6.37 3.82
N PHE A 55 9.07 6.13 2.53
CA PHE A 55 7.94 5.32 2.09
C PHE A 55 7.99 3.89 2.65
N ILE A 56 9.12 3.20 2.50
CA ILE A 56 9.31 1.83 2.99
C ILE A 56 9.20 1.79 4.51
N ALA A 57 9.81 2.74 5.22
CA ALA A 57 9.75 2.81 6.67
C ALA A 57 8.30 3.05 7.15
N GLY A 58 7.56 3.94 6.49
CA GLY A 58 6.15 4.21 6.76
C GLY A 58 5.25 3.00 6.59
N ILE A 59 5.32 2.31 5.44
CA ILE A 59 4.53 1.08 5.21
C ILE A 59 4.94 -0.02 6.18
N SER A 60 6.24 -0.18 6.47
CA SER A 60 6.72 -1.18 7.41
C SER A 60 6.19 -0.94 8.81
N ALA A 61 6.15 0.32 9.27
CA ALA A 61 5.58 0.68 10.56
C ALA A 61 4.09 0.30 10.63
N VAL A 62 3.30 0.63 9.60
CA VAL A 62 1.88 0.24 9.53
C VAL A 62 1.70 -1.28 9.57
N LEU A 63 2.51 -2.05 8.83
CA LEU A 63 2.44 -3.51 8.83
C LEU A 63 2.83 -4.12 10.19
N LEU A 64 3.82 -3.54 10.87
CA LEU A 64 4.21 -3.95 12.22
C LEU A 64 3.11 -3.64 13.23
N GLY A 65 2.52 -2.44 13.18
CA GLY A 65 1.39 -2.05 14.03
C GLY A 65 0.22 -3.01 13.87
N LEU A 66 -0.16 -3.28 12.62
CA LEU A 66 -1.21 -4.26 12.28
C LEU A 66 -0.89 -5.65 12.83
N SER A 67 0.36 -6.10 12.69
CA SER A 67 0.78 -7.42 13.17
C SER A 67 0.73 -7.52 14.70
N LEU A 68 1.10 -6.45 15.40
CA LEU A 68 1.07 -6.40 16.87
C LEU A 68 -0.37 -6.49 17.39
N GLU A 69 -1.28 -5.70 16.83
CA GLU A 69 -2.67 -5.70 17.29
C GLU A 69 -3.38 -7.02 17.03
N VAL A 70 -3.21 -7.59 15.84
CA VAL A 70 -3.84 -8.87 15.50
C VAL A 70 -3.32 -10.01 16.39
N ARG A 71 -2.03 -9.96 16.78
CA ARG A 71 -1.43 -10.95 17.68
C ARG A 71 -1.86 -10.76 19.14
N ALA A 72 -2.01 -9.52 19.58
CA ALA A 72 -2.42 -9.18 20.94
C ALA A 72 -3.90 -9.51 21.21
N GLU A 73 -4.73 -9.55 20.17
CA GLU A 73 -6.16 -9.85 20.30
C GLU A 73 -6.46 -11.35 20.44
N ALA A 74 -7.45 -11.67 21.28
CA ALA A 74 -7.89 -13.05 21.52
C ALA A 74 -8.49 -13.66 20.24
N PRO A 75 -8.28 -14.96 19.96
CA PRO A 75 -8.72 -15.60 18.71
C PRO A 75 -10.22 -15.42 18.40
N THR A 76 -11.07 -15.36 19.43
CA THR A 76 -12.52 -15.18 19.32
C THR A 76 -12.92 -13.79 18.82
N ASN A 77 -12.10 -12.77 19.10
CA ASN A 77 -12.39 -11.36 18.80
C ASN A 77 -11.64 -10.85 17.55
N ARG A 78 -10.68 -11.62 17.03
CA ARG A 78 -9.83 -11.22 15.90
C ARG A 78 -10.61 -10.77 14.68
N LYS A 79 -11.71 -11.45 14.34
CA LYS A 79 -12.52 -11.08 13.17
C LYS A 79 -13.10 -9.66 13.29
N GLY A 80 -13.70 -9.33 14.43
CA GLY A 80 -14.22 -7.97 14.67
C GLY A 80 -13.09 -6.94 14.68
N ARG A 81 -11.93 -7.27 15.25
CA ARG A 81 -10.76 -6.36 15.25
C ARG A 81 -10.22 -6.10 13.84
N LEU A 82 -10.18 -7.10 12.97
CA LEU A 82 -9.77 -6.93 11.57
C LEU A 82 -10.72 -5.97 10.82
N GLU A 83 -12.03 -6.02 11.08
CA GLU A 83 -12.98 -5.07 10.51
C GLU A 83 -12.73 -3.64 11.00
N THR A 84 -12.47 -3.45 12.29
CA THR A 84 -12.08 -2.14 12.84
C THR A 84 -10.79 -1.62 12.21
N LEU A 85 -9.75 -2.46 12.14
CA LEU A 85 -8.47 -2.14 11.52
C LEU A 85 -8.60 -1.77 10.05
N GLY A 86 -9.48 -2.45 9.31
CA GLY A 86 -9.80 -2.10 7.93
C GLY A 86 -10.32 -0.67 7.79
N ASN A 87 -11.23 -0.26 8.68
CA ASN A 87 -11.77 1.11 8.69
C ASN A 87 -10.72 2.14 9.10
N GLU A 88 -9.88 1.82 10.09
CA GLU A 88 -8.78 2.69 10.53
C GLU A 88 -7.76 2.91 9.41
N LEU A 89 -7.38 1.86 8.68
CA LEU A 89 -6.50 1.97 7.51
C LEU A 89 -7.11 2.83 6.39
N GLN A 90 -8.43 2.76 6.17
CA GLN A 90 -9.11 3.66 5.22
C GLN A 90 -9.09 5.11 5.70
N ALA A 91 -9.34 5.35 6.99
CA ALA A 91 -9.25 6.68 7.57
C ALA A 91 -7.83 7.26 7.43
N MET A 92 -6.80 6.46 7.68
CA MET A 92 -5.40 6.85 7.46
C MET A 92 -5.10 7.13 5.98
N ALA A 93 -5.65 6.33 5.06
CA ALA A 93 -5.51 6.58 3.63
C ALA A 93 -6.11 7.93 3.24
N VAL A 94 -7.34 8.22 3.66
CA VAL A 94 -8.01 9.51 3.41
C VAL A 94 -7.23 10.67 4.03
N ALA A 95 -6.80 10.54 5.29
CA ALA A 95 -6.00 11.55 5.97
C ALA A 95 -4.66 11.81 5.25
N SER A 96 -3.96 10.76 4.84
CA SER A 96 -2.69 10.89 4.11
C SER A 96 -2.87 11.54 2.74
N LEU A 97 -3.94 11.18 2.01
CA LEU A 97 -4.27 11.82 0.73
C LEU A 97 -4.60 13.31 0.92
N PHE A 98 -5.37 13.64 1.94
CA PHE A 98 -5.73 15.01 2.26
C PHE A 98 -4.50 15.85 2.62
N LEU A 99 -3.63 15.34 3.51
CA LEU A 99 -2.37 15.99 3.86
C LEU A 99 -1.47 16.17 2.63
N LEU A 100 -1.36 15.14 1.78
CA LEU A 100 -0.57 15.21 0.56
C LEU A 100 -1.03 16.35 -0.37
N ILE A 101 -2.35 16.48 -0.58
CA ILE A 101 -2.93 17.54 -1.42
C ILE A 101 -2.69 18.91 -0.80
N LEU A 102 -2.94 19.07 0.50
CA LEU A 102 -2.72 20.33 1.20
C LEU A 102 -1.25 20.76 1.15
N SER A 103 -0.32 19.82 1.38
CA SER A 103 1.11 20.10 1.30
C SER A 103 1.55 20.47 -0.11
N ALA A 104 1.01 19.82 -1.15
CA ALA A 104 1.32 20.16 -2.54
C ALA A 104 0.81 21.56 -2.92
N LEU A 105 -0.42 21.90 -2.50
CA LEU A 105 -1.00 23.23 -2.71
C LEU A 105 -0.20 24.31 -1.99
N TYR A 106 0.16 24.06 -0.72
CA TYR A 106 0.95 24.98 0.07
C TYR A 106 2.35 25.17 -0.51
N ALA A 107 2.97 24.11 -1.03
CA ALA A 107 4.27 24.19 -1.67
C ALA A 107 4.26 25.04 -2.95
N ASN A 108 3.12 25.05 -3.65
CA ASN A 108 2.93 25.77 -4.90
C ASN A 108 2.23 27.13 -4.72
N SER A 109 2.21 27.70 -3.51
CA SER A 109 1.53 28.97 -3.24
C SER A 109 0.07 28.99 -3.71
N LEU A 110 -0.63 27.88 -3.55
CA LEU A 110 -2.02 27.63 -4.00
C LEU A 110 -2.22 27.57 -5.52
N ASN A 111 -1.15 27.46 -6.31
CA ASN A 111 -1.24 27.17 -7.73
C ASN A 111 -1.66 25.70 -7.97
N VAL A 112 -2.90 25.50 -8.41
CA VAL A 112 -3.50 24.18 -8.65
C VAL A 112 -2.76 23.39 -9.73
N SER A 113 -2.30 24.07 -10.80
CA SER A 113 -1.60 23.39 -11.89
C SER A 113 -0.22 22.89 -11.46
N GLY A 114 0.52 23.70 -10.69
CA GLY A 114 1.80 23.30 -10.11
C GLY A 114 1.64 22.15 -9.11
N ALA A 115 0.67 22.28 -8.20
CA ALA A 115 0.38 21.25 -7.20
C ALA A 115 -0.04 19.90 -7.84
N ALA A 116 -0.84 19.93 -8.91
CA ALA A 116 -1.23 18.73 -9.63
C ALA A 116 -0.03 18.03 -10.29
N SER A 117 0.88 18.81 -10.87
CA SER A 117 2.15 18.28 -11.41
C SER A 117 2.98 17.65 -10.30
N ASP A 118 3.18 18.35 -9.19
CA ASP A 118 4.00 17.88 -8.07
C ASP A 118 3.43 16.63 -7.40
N LEU A 119 2.10 16.50 -7.30
CA LEU A 119 1.43 15.29 -6.80
C LEU A 119 1.79 14.05 -7.62
N LEU A 120 1.73 14.15 -8.96
CA LEU A 120 2.07 13.05 -9.86
C LEU A 120 3.55 12.71 -9.77
N VAL A 121 4.37 13.74 -9.66
CA VAL A 121 5.82 13.66 -9.62
C VAL A 121 6.34 13.11 -8.28
N GLY A 122 5.63 13.38 -7.19
CA GLY A 122 5.87 12.91 -5.84
C GLY A 122 5.52 11.44 -5.62
N ARG A 123 5.11 10.69 -6.65
CA ARG A 123 4.84 9.23 -6.74
C ARG A 123 4.54 8.45 -5.44
N PHE A 124 5.45 8.34 -4.47
CA PHE A 124 5.21 7.60 -3.23
C PHE A 124 4.17 8.26 -2.34
N GLY A 125 4.01 9.59 -2.44
CA GLY A 125 2.91 10.31 -1.81
C GLY A 125 1.54 9.77 -2.19
N LEU A 126 1.33 9.39 -3.46
CA LEU A 126 0.07 8.80 -3.96
C LEU A 126 0.00 7.28 -3.78
N ILE A 127 1.14 6.59 -3.90
CA ILE A 127 1.19 5.13 -3.74
C ILE A 127 0.87 4.72 -2.30
N PHE A 128 1.31 5.51 -1.31
CA PHE A 128 1.06 5.23 0.11
C PHE A 128 -0.44 5.11 0.48
N PRO A 129 -1.31 6.12 0.25
CA PRO A 129 -2.74 6.00 0.50
C PRO A 129 -3.38 4.86 -0.30
N ALA A 130 -2.96 4.65 -1.56
CA ALA A 130 -3.47 3.55 -2.38
C ALA A 130 -3.14 2.17 -1.76
N LEU A 131 -1.94 2.01 -1.19
CA LEU A 131 -1.56 0.81 -0.46
C LEU A 131 -2.31 0.64 0.85
N LEU A 132 -2.60 1.72 1.57
CA LEU A 132 -3.41 1.64 2.79
C LEU A 132 -4.84 1.19 2.48
N VAL A 133 -5.44 1.68 1.39
CA VAL A 133 -6.74 1.19 0.90
C VAL A 133 -6.66 -0.28 0.53
N LEU A 134 -5.63 -0.69 -0.23
CA LEU A 134 -5.43 -2.09 -0.57
C LEU A 134 -5.28 -2.96 0.69
N LEU A 135 -4.50 -2.51 1.67
CA LEU A 135 -4.27 -3.22 2.93
C LEU A 135 -5.56 -3.33 3.73
N SER A 136 -6.37 -2.26 3.78
CA SER A 136 -7.71 -2.30 4.37
C SER A 136 -8.54 -3.42 3.75
N TYR A 137 -8.65 -3.47 2.42
CA TYR A 137 -9.38 -4.54 1.75
C TYR A 137 -8.80 -5.93 2.04
N LEU A 138 -7.48 -6.08 2.09
CA LEU A 138 -6.84 -7.36 2.39
C LEU A 138 -7.11 -7.83 3.83
N VAL A 139 -7.21 -6.90 4.78
CA VAL A 139 -7.48 -7.18 6.19
C VAL A 139 -8.95 -7.57 6.41
N THR A 140 -9.88 -6.90 5.72
CA THR A 140 -11.33 -7.11 5.89
C THR A 140 -11.91 -8.19 4.98
N ALA A 141 -11.23 -8.53 3.89
CA ALA A 141 -11.73 -9.52 2.95
C ALA A 141 -11.84 -10.90 3.62
N LYS A 142 -13.06 -11.45 3.58
CA LYS A 142 -13.34 -12.84 3.94
C LYS A 142 -12.75 -13.75 2.87
N PHE A 143 -11.45 -13.97 2.92
CA PHE A 143 -10.81 -14.94 2.06
C PHE A 143 -11.16 -16.34 2.56
N ASP A 144 -12.13 -16.99 1.91
CA ASP A 144 -12.41 -18.40 2.17
C ASP A 144 -11.32 -19.24 1.51
N PHE A 145 -10.49 -19.83 2.36
CA PHE A 145 -9.15 -20.27 2.01
C PHE A 145 -9.09 -21.80 1.83
N GLY A 146 -9.86 -22.31 0.86
CA GLY A 146 -9.77 -23.70 0.40
C GLY A 146 -8.48 -24.00 -0.39
N PRO A 147 -8.25 -25.25 -0.83
CA PRO A 147 -7.02 -25.68 -1.54
C PRO A 147 -6.75 -24.98 -2.89
N LEU A 148 -7.69 -24.18 -3.40
CA LEU A 148 -7.49 -23.28 -4.55
C LEU A 148 -6.65 -22.01 -4.22
N ARG A 149 -6.34 -21.78 -2.94
CA ARG A 149 -5.62 -20.62 -2.38
C ARG A 149 -4.18 -20.47 -2.85
N THR A 150 -3.44 -21.56 -3.08
CA THR A 150 -2.00 -21.45 -3.40
C THR A 150 -1.77 -20.88 -4.80
N ARG A 151 -2.62 -21.23 -5.78
CA ARG A 151 -2.50 -20.73 -7.15
C ARG A 151 -2.99 -19.30 -7.33
N LYS A 152 -4.17 -18.95 -6.80
CA LYS A 152 -4.70 -17.58 -6.92
C LYS A 152 -3.90 -16.58 -6.10
N GLY A 153 -3.42 -16.98 -4.91
CA GLY A 153 -2.46 -16.21 -4.12
C GLY A 153 -1.14 -15.99 -4.85
N LEU A 154 -0.55 -17.04 -5.46
CA LEU A 154 0.63 -16.88 -6.33
C LEU A 154 0.36 -15.96 -7.52
N GLY A 155 -0.84 -16.01 -8.10
CA GLY A 155 -1.23 -15.16 -9.23
C GLY A 155 -1.24 -13.68 -8.85
N VAL A 156 -1.83 -13.35 -7.69
CA VAL A 156 -1.85 -11.98 -7.15
C VAL A 156 -0.44 -11.50 -6.80
N VAL A 157 0.38 -12.34 -6.17
CA VAL A 157 1.79 -12.01 -5.87
C VAL A 157 2.59 -11.81 -7.15
N ALA A 158 2.40 -12.65 -8.16
CA ALA A 158 3.05 -12.51 -9.46
C ALA A 158 2.66 -11.20 -10.16
N MET A 159 1.39 -10.79 -10.09
CA MET A 159 0.94 -9.49 -10.60
C MET A 159 1.52 -8.31 -9.83
N LEU A 160 1.59 -8.40 -8.49
CA LEU A 160 2.17 -7.39 -7.62
C LEU A 160 3.69 -7.24 -7.81
N LEU A 161 4.36 -8.30 -8.29
CA LEU A 161 5.78 -8.27 -8.62
C LEU A 161 6.07 -7.63 -9.98
N VAL A 162 5.07 -7.44 -10.86
CA VAL A 162 5.26 -6.82 -12.19
C VAL A 162 5.86 -5.41 -12.08
N PRO A 163 5.33 -4.48 -11.25
CA PRO A 163 5.93 -3.16 -11.06
C PRO A 163 7.33 -3.22 -10.46
N ALA A 164 7.57 -4.15 -9.52
CA ALA A 164 8.87 -4.31 -8.87
C ALA A 164 9.94 -4.83 -9.86
N VAL A 165 9.58 -5.73 -10.77
CA VAL A 165 10.46 -6.26 -11.83
C VAL A 165 10.76 -5.21 -12.89
N LEU A 166 9.75 -4.45 -13.31
CA LEU A 166 9.96 -3.31 -14.22
C LEU A 166 10.90 -2.27 -13.61
N TYR A 167 10.79 -2.03 -12.31
CA TYR A 167 11.68 -1.08 -11.62
C TYR A 167 13.10 -1.63 -11.39
N GLY A 168 13.22 -2.87 -10.89
CA GLY A 168 14.52 -3.45 -10.55
C GLY A 168 15.33 -3.92 -11.77
N VAL A 169 14.69 -4.68 -12.65
CA VAL A 169 15.34 -5.26 -13.84
C VAL A 169 15.27 -4.29 -15.02
N GLY A 170 14.14 -3.61 -15.22
CA GLY A 170 13.96 -2.65 -16.30
C GLY A 170 14.87 -1.43 -16.21
N ARG A 171 15.32 -1.04 -15.01
CA ARG A 171 16.34 0.00 -14.82
C ARG A 171 17.72 -0.40 -15.35
N ARG A 172 18.07 -1.69 -15.34
CA ARG A 172 19.38 -2.20 -15.79
C ARG A 172 19.35 -2.65 -17.25
N SER A 173 18.22 -3.22 -17.69
CA SER A 173 17.97 -3.57 -19.09
C SER A 173 16.48 -3.47 -19.39
N PRO A 174 16.05 -2.43 -20.14
CA PRO A 174 14.63 -2.17 -20.37
C PRO A 174 13.95 -3.29 -21.17
N ALA A 175 14.64 -3.87 -22.16
CA ALA A 175 14.10 -4.98 -22.96
C ALA A 175 13.90 -6.25 -22.12
N VAL A 176 14.84 -6.58 -21.24
CA VAL A 176 14.75 -7.77 -20.36
C VAL A 176 13.72 -7.55 -19.26
N GLY A 177 13.68 -6.35 -18.66
CA GLY A 177 12.68 -6.00 -17.66
C GLY A 177 11.25 -6.08 -18.20
N ALA A 178 11.02 -5.59 -19.42
CA ALA A 178 9.72 -5.70 -20.07
C ALA A 178 9.34 -7.14 -20.39
N ALA A 179 10.27 -7.95 -20.91
CA ALA A 179 10.02 -9.36 -21.23
C ALA A 179 9.66 -10.18 -19.98
N VAL A 180 10.42 -10.03 -18.88
CA VAL A 180 10.19 -10.75 -17.63
C VAL A 180 8.90 -10.30 -16.95
N ALA A 181 8.61 -8.99 -16.96
CA ALA A 181 7.37 -8.43 -16.44
C ALA A 181 6.13 -8.94 -17.19
N LEU A 182 6.24 -9.09 -18.52
CA LEU A 182 5.17 -9.60 -19.37
C LEU A 182 4.92 -11.09 -19.08
N VAL A 183 5.98 -11.90 -18.96
CA VAL A 183 5.86 -13.32 -18.59
C VAL A 183 5.22 -13.48 -17.19
N LEU A 184 5.67 -12.70 -16.21
CA LEU A 184 5.09 -12.71 -14.86
C LEU A 184 3.62 -12.25 -14.84
N GLY A 185 3.28 -11.22 -15.61
CA GLY A 185 1.91 -10.73 -15.72
C GLY A 185 0.98 -11.78 -16.34
N VAL A 186 1.40 -12.42 -17.43
CA VAL A 186 0.63 -13.48 -18.09
C VAL A 186 0.46 -14.70 -17.17
N LEU A 187 1.52 -15.13 -16.49
CA LEU A 187 1.43 -16.19 -15.47
C LEU A 187 0.50 -15.80 -14.32
N GLY A 188 0.57 -14.55 -13.86
CA GLY A 188 -0.32 -14.01 -12.83
C GLY A 188 -1.79 -14.06 -13.25
N VAL A 189 -2.12 -13.64 -14.47
CA VAL A 189 -3.48 -13.71 -15.05
C VAL A 189 -3.93 -15.16 -15.18
N LEU A 190 -3.12 -16.04 -15.75
CA LEU A 190 -3.47 -17.45 -15.96
C LEU A 190 -3.73 -18.18 -14.64
N LEU A 191 -2.91 -17.91 -13.62
CA LEU A 191 -3.08 -18.48 -12.28
C LEU A 191 -4.28 -17.89 -11.53
N PHE A 192 -4.69 -16.66 -11.86
CA PHE A 192 -5.85 -15.99 -11.28
C PHE A 192 -7.17 -16.41 -11.94
N VAL A 193 -7.18 -16.58 -13.28
CA VAL A 193 -8.38 -16.79 -14.11
C VAL A 193 -8.63 -18.27 -14.47
N GLY A 194 -7.62 -19.14 -14.41
CA GLY A 194 -7.60 -20.48 -15.02
C GLY A 194 -8.77 -21.42 -14.70
N ASP A 195 -9.48 -21.26 -13.59
CA ASP A 195 -10.63 -22.13 -13.26
C ASP A 195 -11.91 -21.78 -14.04
N GLY A 196 -12.05 -20.55 -14.53
CA GLY A 196 -13.25 -20.11 -15.27
C GLY A 196 -13.32 -20.64 -16.71
N LEU A 197 -12.18 -21.02 -17.30
CA LEU A 197 -12.06 -21.43 -18.69
C LEU A 197 -11.80 -22.94 -18.87
N LEU A 198 -11.17 -23.61 -17.91
CA LEU A 198 -10.86 -25.05 -17.99
C LEU A 198 -11.84 -25.96 -17.24
N GLY A 199 -12.77 -25.39 -16.46
CA GLY A 199 -13.81 -26.14 -15.73
C GLY A 199 -15.03 -26.54 -16.56
N ARG A 200 -15.13 -26.14 -17.84
CA ARG A 200 -16.26 -26.49 -18.72
C ARG A 200 -15.94 -27.70 -19.60
N LYS A 201 -15.40 -28.77 -19.02
CA LYS A 201 -15.31 -30.07 -19.71
C LYS A 201 -16.64 -30.81 -19.54
N SER A 202 -17.54 -30.54 -20.48
CA SER A 202 -18.48 -31.50 -21.09
C SER A 202 -19.13 -32.52 -20.17
N GLU A 203 -20.31 -32.21 -19.63
CA GLU A 203 -21.30 -33.27 -19.39
C GLU A 203 -21.91 -33.68 -20.75
N PRO A 204 -21.87 -34.98 -21.12
CA PRO A 204 -22.49 -35.46 -22.33
C PRO A 204 -24.01 -35.50 -22.16
N LYS A 205 -24.72 -35.00 -23.18
CA LYS A 205 -26.16 -35.21 -23.35
C LYS A 205 -26.48 -36.71 -23.37
N ALA A 206 -27.31 -37.17 -22.44
CA ALA A 206 -28.20 -38.33 -22.56
C ALA A 206 -29.14 -38.29 -21.31
N GLN A 207 -30.46 -38.44 -21.36
CA GLN A 207 -31.29 -39.18 -22.27
C GLN A 207 -32.67 -38.53 -22.42
N GLU A 208 -33.14 -38.63 -23.66
CA GLU A 208 -34.52 -38.56 -24.09
C GLU A 208 -35.22 -39.90 -23.73
N LYS A 209 -36.34 -39.82 -23.01
CA LYS A 209 -37.58 -40.60 -23.21
C LYS A 209 -38.64 -40.21 -22.19
#